data_AF-A0A6I9NYN2-F1
#
_entry.id   AF-A0A6I9NYN2-F1
#
_cell.length_a   1.000
_cell.length_b   1.000
_cell.length_c   1.000
_cell.angle_alpha   90.00
_cell.angle_beta   90.00
_cell.angle_gamma   90.00
#
_symmetry.space_group_name_H-M   'P 1'
#
loop_
_entity.id
_entity.type
_entity.pdbx_description
1 polymer ?
#
loop_
_entity_poly.entity_id
_entity_poly.type
_entity_poly.pdbx_seq_one_letter_code
_entity_poly.pdbx_strand_id
1 'polypeptide(L)'
;MVYHSLQLLAFAVLAVLIMRLKLFLTPHMCIMASLICSKQLFGWVGDRFKHHVAVFAVMAIMAVQGVANMQAQWAIIGEFSNMPQEELLDWIQENTPSDSVFAGAMPTMASVKLSTGRPIVNHPHYEDTGL
;
A
#
# COMPACT_ATOMS: atom_id res chain seq x y z
N MET A 1 2.34 -26.93 -5.85
CA MET A 1 1.30 -26.52 -4.88
C MET A 1 1.81 -26.43 -3.47
N VAL A 2 2.32 -27.52 -2.87
CA VAL A 2 2.83 -27.52 -1.47
C VAL A 2 3.87 -26.42 -1.21
N TYR A 3 4.79 -26.19 -2.17
CA TYR A 3 5.76 -25.08 -2.08
C TYR A 3 5.11 -23.69 -2.10
N HIS A 4 4.13 -23.47 -2.99
CA HIS A 4 3.42 -22.18 -3.06
C HIS A 4 2.53 -21.94 -1.85
N SER A 5 1.91 -22.97 -1.27
CA SER A 5 1.13 -22.85 -0.04
C SER A 5 1.99 -22.66 1.20
N LEU A 6 3.15 -23.35 1.31
CA LEU A 6 4.12 -23.08 2.37
C LEU A 6 4.72 -21.67 2.28
N GLN A 7 5.02 -21.21 1.06
CA GLN A 7 5.54 -19.87 0.83
C GLN A 7 4.49 -18.78 1.10
N LEU A 8 3.22 -19.00 0.75
CA LEU A 8 2.11 -18.13 1.12
C LEU A 8 1.96 -18.04 2.64
N LEU A 9 2.04 -19.18 3.34
CA LEU A 9 1.93 -19.24 4.80
C LEU A 9 3.07 -18.45 5.47
N ALA A 10 4.31 -18.65 5.01
CA ALA A 10 5.47 -17.92 5.53
C ALA A 10 5.32 -16.40 5.33
N PHE A 11 4.91 -15.97 4.14
CA PHE A 11 4.68 -14.55 3.88
C PHE A 11 3.50 -13.96 4.65
N ALA A 12 2.44 -14.75 4.89
CA ALA A 12 1.32 -14.33 5.74
C ALA A 12 1.78 -14.09 7.19
N VAL A 13 2.61 -14.98 7.74
CA VAL A 13 3.19 -14.81 9.08
C VAL A 13 4.07 -13.55 9.13
N LEU A 14 4.96 -13.36 8.15
CA LEU A 14 5.79 -12.16 8.05
C LEU A 14 4.97 -10.87 7.92
N ALA A 15 3.86 -10.88 7.19
CA ALA A 15 2.97 -9.73 7.03
C ALA A 15 2.13 -9.42 8.28
N VAL A 16 1.82 -10.42 9.10
CA VAL A 16 1.19 -10.25 10.41
C VAL A 16 2.18 -9.63 11.40
N LEU A 17 3.44 -10.06 11.36
CA LEU A 17 4.50 -9.56 12.24
C LEU A 17 4.92 -8.12 11.91
N ILE A 18 4.89 -7.71 10.62
CA ILE A 18 5.35 -6.38 10.20
C ILE A 18 4.33 -5.73 9.26
N MET A 19 3.58 -4.74 9.78
CA MET A 19 2.55 -3.98 9.04
C MET A 19 3.05 -3.38 7.72
N ARG A 20 4.33 -2.94 7.69
CA ARG A 20 4.97 -2.36 6.49
C ARG A 20 5.26 -3.38 5.38
N LEU A 21 5.31 -4.68 5.66
CA LEU A 21 5.57 -5.72 4.65
C LEU A 21 4.29 -6.22 3.95
N LYS A 22 3.10 -5.72 4.34
CA LYS A 22 1.82 -6.06 3.69
C LYS A 22 1.83 -5.79 2.18
N LEU A 23 2.59 -4.79 1.73
CA LEU A 23 2.72 -4.45 0.31
C LEU A 23 3.30 -5.61 -0.52
N PHE A 24 4.28 -6.35 0.04
CA PHE A 24 4.90 -7.50 -0.63
C PHE A 24 3.99 -8.74 -0.67
N LEU A 25 2.96 -8.79 0.17
CA LEU A 25 2.00 -9.89 0.22
C LEU A 25 0.96 -9.81 -0.92
N THR A 26 0.64 -8.60 -1.38
CA THR A 26 -0.38 -8.33 -2.41
C THR A 26 -0.21 -9.14 -3.70
N PRO A 27 0.97 -9.18 -4.37
CA PRO A 27 1.13 -9.98 -5.59
C PRO A 27 0.99 -11.49 -5.34
N HIS A 28 1.45 -11.98 -4.17
CA HIS A 28 1.32 -13.39 -3.81
C HIS A 28 -0.15 -13.80 -3.59
N MET A 29 -0.95 -12.95 -2.94
CA MET A 29 -2.38 -13.17 -2.76
C MET A 29 -3.13 -13.20 -4.10
N CYS A 30 -2.79 -12.31 -5.04
CA CYS A 30 -3.37 -12.31 -6.39
C CYS A 30 -3.08 -13.60 -7.16
N ILE A 31 -1.85 -14.12 -7.07
CA ILE A 31 -1.46 -15.38 -7.72
C ILE A 31 -2.20 -16.56 -7.09
N MET A 32 -2.37 -16.56 -5.77
CA MET A 32 -3.09 -17.65 -5.10
C MET A 32 -4.60 -17.60 -5.38
N ALA A 33 -5.19 -16.40 -5.47
CA ALA A 33 -6.59 -16.23 -5.88
C ALA A 33 -6.84 -16.70 -7.33
N SER A 34 -5.94 -16.39 -8.27
CA SER A 34 -6.06 -16.86 -9.66
C SER A 34 -5.83 -18.37 -9.79
N LEU A 35 -4.96 -18.95 -8.96
CA LEU A 35 -4.78 -20.41 -8.86
C LEU A 35 -6.01 -21.12 -8.29
N ILE A 36 -6.71 -20.53 -7.31
CA ILE A 36 -7.99 -21.07 -6.78
C ILE A 36 -9.09 -21.04 -7.85
N CYS A 37 -9.05 -20.07 -8.77
CA CYS A 37 -9.94 -19.98 -9.92
C CYS A 37 -9.55 -20.92 -11.08
N SER A 38 -8.35 -21.50 -11.05
CA SER A 38 -7.83 -22.36 -12.12
C SER A 38 -8.28 -23.82 -11.96
N LYS A 39 -8.92 -24.32 -13.01
CA LYS A 39 -9.58 -25.64 -13.10
C LYS A 39 -8.65 -26.85 -12.91
N GLN A 40 -7.34 -26.66 -13.05
CA GLN A 40 -6.36 -27.77 -13.01
C GLN A 40 -6.18 -28.38 -11.62
N LEU A 41 -6.58 -27.68 -10.54
CA LEU A 41 -6.41 -28.18 -9.17
C LEU A 41 -7.69 -28.72 -8.52
N PHE A 42 -8.86 -28.33 -9.03
CA PHE A 42 -10.18 -28.63 -8.46
C PHE A 42 -10.98 -29.62 -9.33
N GLY A 43 -10.32 -30.43 -10.15
CA GLY A 43 -10.95 -31.47 -10.98
C GLY A 43 -11.72 -32.56 -10.20
N TRP A 44 -11.58 -32.59 -8.87
CA TRP A 44 -12.26 -33.55 -7.98
C TRP A 44 -13.52 -32.98 -7.28
N VAL A 45 -13.70 -31.65 -7.23
CA VAL A 45 -14.78 -31.03 -6.45
C VAL A 45 -15.89 -30.55 -7.38
N GLY A 46 -16.77 -31.48 -7.72
CA GLY A 46 -18.16 -31.20 -8.08
C GLY A 46 -18.41 -30.44 -9.38
N ASP A 47 -19.63 -30.59 -9.86
CA ASP A 47 -20.13 -30.08 -11.14
C ASP A 47 -19.81 -28.60 -11.42
N ARG A 48 -19.68 -28.25 -12.71
CA ARG A 48 -19.21 -26.96 -13.26
C ARG A 48 -19.92 -25.74 -12.65
N PHE A 49 -21.17 -25.94 -12.25
CA PHE A 49 -22.03 -24.92 -11.63
C PHE A 49 -21.64 -24.63 -10.17
N LYS A 50 -21.31 -25.66 -9.38
CA LYS A 50 -20.97 -25.51 -7.96
C LYS A 50 -19.69 -24.72 -7.75
N HIS A 51 -18.68 -24.91 -8.61
CA HIS A 51 -17.43 -24.16 -8.54
C HIS A 51 -17.62 -22.68 -8.90
N HIS A 52 -18.40 -22.37 -9.94
CA HIS A 52 -18.71 -20.96 -10.28
C HIS A 52 -19.47 -20.25 -9.16
N VAL A 53 -20.47 -20.92 -8.56
CA VAL A 53 -21.23 -20.37 -7.43
C VAL A 53 -20.31 -20.13 -6.22
N ALA A 54 -19.39 -21.05 -5.92
CA ALA A 54 -18.44 -20.90 -4.83
C ALA A 54 -17.48 -19.71 -5.03
N VAL A 55 -16.90 -19.58 -6.23
CA VAL A 55 -16.01 -18.44 -6.57
C VAL A 55 -16.77 -17.12 -6.50
N PHE A 56 -17.99 -17.06 -7.02
CA PHE A 56 -18.83 -15.87 -6.98
C PHE A 56 -19.20 -15.48 -5.53
N ALA A 57 -19.54 -16.46 -4.68
CA ALA A 57 -19.84 -16.22 -3.27
C ALA A 57 -18.62 -15.66 -2.52
N VAL A 58 -17.43 -16.23 -2.74
CA VAL A 58 -16.19 -15.73 -2.11
C VAL A 58 -15.85 -14.31 -2.57
N MET A 59 -15.96 -14.04 -3.88
CA MET A 59 -15.80 -12.68 -4.43
C MET A 59 -16.78 -11.68 -3.82
N ALA A 60 -18.05 -12.05 -3.66
CA ALA A 60 -19.08 -11.18 -3.08
C ALA A 60 -18.79 -10.84 -1.62
N ILE A 61 -18.38 -11.82 -0.80
CA ILE A 61 -18.01 -11.60 0.61
C ILE A 61 -16.81 -10.65 0.71
N MET A 62 -15.78 -10.88 -0.10
CA MET A 62 -14.59 -10.01 -0.13
C MET A 62 -14.93 -8.58 -0.60
N ALA A 63 -15.83 -8.43 -1.58
CA ALA A 63 -16.26 -7.13 -2.08
C ALA A 63 -16.99 -6.32 -1.01
N VAL A 64 -17.88 -6.94 -0.21
CA VAL A 64 -18.60 -6.24 0.86
C VAL A 64 -17.65 -5.70 1.93
N GLN A 65 -16.71 -6.53 2.41
CA GLN A 65 -15.70 -6.07 3.38
C GLN A 65 -14.74 -5.04 2.78
N GLY A 66 -14.37 -5.21 1.51
CA GLY A 66 -13.52 -4.28 0.77
C GLY A 66 -14.15 -2.90 0.63
N VAL A 67 -15.43 -2.82 0.27
CA VAL A 67 -16.16 -1.55 0.15
C VAL A 67 -16.29 -0.86 1.49
N ALA A 68 -16.65 -1.58 2.56
CA ALA A 68 -16.75 -1.01 3.90
C ALA A 68 -15.41 -0.45 4.39
N ASN A 69 -14.31 -1.18 4.15
CA ASN A 69 -12.97 -0.72 4.51
C ASN A 69 -12.53 0.49 3.67
N MET A 70 -12.83 0.51 2.37
CA MET A 70 -12.53 1.65 1.49
C MET A 70 -13.33 2.89 1.88
N GLN A 71 -14.61 2.76 2.23
CA GLN A 71 -15.42 3.87 2.73
C GLN A 71 -14.84 4.43 4.03
N ALA A 72 -14.41 3.57 4.96
CA ALA A 72 -13.75 4.01 6.18
C ALA A 72 -12.43 4.75 5.90
N GLN A 73 -11.62 4.28 4.94
CA GLN A 73 -10.38 4.96 4.54
C GLN A 73 -10.63 6.26 3.76
N TRP A 74 -11.67 6.31 2.92
CA TRP A 74 -12.07 7.54 2.22
C TRP A 74 -12.65 8.58 3.17
N ALA A 75 -13.26 8.19 4.28
CA ALA A 75 -13.66 9.14 5.33
C ALA A 75 -12.45 9.83 6.01
N ILE A 76 -11.25 9.24 5.91
CA ILE A 76 -9.99 9.80 6.43
C ILE A 76 -9.31 10.69 5.37
N ILE A 77 -9.81 10.72 4.13
CA ILE A 77 -9.27 11.54 3.03
C ILE A 77 -9.64 13.01 3.27
N GLY A 78 -8.77 13.70 3.98
CA GLY A 78 -8.96 15.08 4.44
C GLY A 78 -8.11 15.46 5.66
N GLU A 79 -7.55 14.49 6.38
CA GLU A 79 -6.76 14.74 7.59
C GLU A 79 -5.32 15.24 7.31
N PHE A 80 -4.91 15.29 6.04
CA PHE A 80 -3.64 15.88 5.60
C PHE A 80 -3.78 17.35 5.13
N SER A 81 -4.82 18.06 5.57
CA SER A 81 -4.81 19.53 5.54
C SER A 81 -3.87 20.01 6.65
N ASN A 82 -2.57 20.00 6.37
CA ASN A 82 -1.59 20.60 7.26
C ASN A 82 -1.35 22.03 6.78
N MET A 83 -2.23 22.96 7.18
CA MET A 83 -2.14 24.38 6.81
C MET A 83 -0.71 24.95 6.99
N PRO A 84 0.01 24.67 8.10
CA PRO A 84 1.42 25.07 8.21
C PRO A 84 2.36 24.51 7.13
N GLN A 85 2.10 23.30 6.64
CA GLN A 85 2.90 22.69 5.58
C GLN A 85 2.57 23.30 4.22
N GLU A 86 1.30 23.60 3.94
CA GLU A 86 0.89 24.30 2.72
C GLU A 86 1.49 25.71 2.67
N GLU A 87 1.37 26.48 3.76
CA GLU A 87 1.98 27.81 3.87
C GLU A 87 3.50 27.78 3.67
N LEU A 88 4.18 26.76 4.20
CA LEU A 88 5.62 26.57 3.97
C LEU A 88 5.94 26.33 2.49
N LEU A 89 5.15 25.51 1.79
CA LEU A 89 5.36 25.20 0.38
C LEU A 89 5.11 26.43 -0.50
N ASP A 90 4.06 27.19 -0.21
CA ASP A 90 3.74 28.45 -0.89
C ASP A 90 4.84 29.48 -0.64
N TRP A 91 5.28 29.63 0.61
CA TRP A 91 6.38 30.52 0.96
C TRP A 91 7.67 30.16 0.20
N ILE A 92 8.02 28.87 0.10
CA ILE A 92 9.19 28.42 -0.67
C ILE A 92 9.05 28.81 -2.13
N GLN A 93 7.86 28.62 -2.72
CA GLN A 93 7.62 28.92 -4.12
C GLN A 93 7.75 30.42 -4.44
N GLU A 94 7.26 31.28 -3.54
CA GLU A 94 7.26 32.74 -3.70
C GLU A 94 8.60 33.39 -3.34
N ASN A 95 9.30 32.88 -2.32
CA ASN A 95 10.42 33.59 -1.69
C ASN A 95 11.81 33.02 -2.02
N THR A 96 11.89 31.89 -2.74
CA THR A 96 13.18 31.26 -3.06
C THR A 96 13.40 31.11 -4.56
N PRO A 97 14.65 31.23 -5.05
CA PRO A 97 14.96 30.98 -6.45
C PRO A 97 14.94 29.48 -6.78
N SER A 98 14.80 29.12 -8.06
CA SER A 98 14.57 27.74 -8.52
C SER A 98 15.74 26.78 -8.36
N ASP A 99 16.93 27.32 -8.14
CA ASP A 99 18.19 26.62 -7.85
C ASP A 99 18.44 26.40 -6.36
N SER A 100 17.60 26.96 -5.47
CA SER A 100 17.74 26.78 -4.03
C SER A 100 17.55 25.32 -3.60
N VAL A 101 18.46 24.85 -2.74
CA VAL A 101 18.51 23.47 -2.29
C VAL A 101 18.01 23.37 -0.86
N PHE A 102 17.04 22.48 -0.61
CA PHE A 102 16.45 22.28 0.72
C PHE A 102 16.94 20.96 1.34
N ALA A 103 17.22 20.97 2.65
CA ALA A 103 17.57 19.78 3.42
C ALA A 103 16.63 19.63 4.62
N GLY A 104 16.27 18.39 4.95
CA GLY A 104 15.36 18.11 6.06
C GLY A 104 14.91 16.65 6.09
N ALA A 105 13.88 16.37 6.90
CA ALA A 105 13.32 15.03 7.04
C ALA A 105 12.78 14.50 5.70
N MET A 106 13.01 13.21 5.42
CA MET A 106 12.61 12.55 4.17
C MET A 106 11.15 12.81 3.75
N PRO A 107 10.12 12.69 4.63
CA PRO A 107 8.74 12.94 4.22
C PRO A 107 8.48 14.40 3.83
N THR A 108 9.07 15.36 4.54
CA THR A 108 8.93 16.80 4.24
C THR A 108 9.62 17.16 2.93
N MET A 109 10.82 16.62 2.69
CA MET A 109 11.57 16.88 1.47
C MET A 109 10.88 16.30 0.23
N ALA A 110 10.19 15.16 0.36
CA ALA A 110 9.35 14.64 -0.72
C ALA A 110 8.25 15.64 -1.11
N SER A 111 7.54 16.22 -0.14
CA SER A 111 6.54 17.27 -0.39
C SER A 111 7.16 18.53 -1.01
N VAL A 112 8.29 19.01 -0.49
CA VAL A 112 9.00 20.18 -1.07
C VAL A 112 9.38 19.92 -2.52
N LYS A 113 9.95 18.75 -2.83
CA LYS A 113 10.36 18.40 -4.19
C LYS A 113 9.17 18.31 -5.15
N LEU A 114 8.09 17.67 -4.74
CA LEU A 114 6.90 17.45 -5.58
C LEU A 114 6.10 18.74 -5.80
N SER A 115 5.95 19.58 -4.78
CA SER A 115 5.11 20.78 -4.86
C SER A 115 5.86 22.00 -5.41
N THR A 116 7.15 22.17 -5.10
CA THR A 116 7.92 23.38 -5.46
C THR A 116 8.97 23.14 -6.55
N GLY A 117 9.26 21.87 -6.88
CA GLY A 117 10.25 21.45 -7.87
C GLY A 117 11.72 21.63 -7.44
N ARG A 118 11.96 22.25 -6.28
CA ARG A 118 13.29 22.61 -5.79
C ARG A 118 14.19 21.39 -5.57
N PRO A 119 15.50 21.46 -5.88
CA PRO A 119 16.43 20.41 -5.48
C PRO A 119 16.38 20.15 -3.97
N ILE A 120 16.46 18.88 -3.58
CA ILE A 120 16.46 18.47 -2.17
C ILE A 120 17.71 17.65 -1.86
N VAL A 121 18.18 17.77 -0.62
CA VAL A 121 19.24 16.94 -0.05
C VAL A 121 18.66 16.22 1.16
N ASN A 122 18.41 14.93 1.00
CA ASN A 122 18.09 14.05 2.11
C ASN A 122 19.39 13.47 2.67
N HIS A 123 19.79 13.89 3.86
CA HIS A 123 20.66 13.02 4.66
C HIS A 123 19.73 12.01 5.35
N PRO A 124 19.78 10.71 5.04
CA PRO A 124 19.00 9.72 5.78
C PRO A 124 19.56 9.61 7.19
N HIS A 125 19.15 10.52 8.09
CA HIS A 125 19.26 10.32 9.53
C HIS A 125 18.21 9.27 9.93
N TYR A 126 18.51 8.01 9.65
CA TYR A 126 17.75 6.88 10.19
C TYR A 126 18.37 6.34 11.48
N GLU A 127 19.53 6.86 11.92
CA GLU A 127 20.35 6.29 13.00
C GLU A 127 21.01 7.35 13.90
N ASP A 128 20.31 8.40 14.34
CA ASP A 128 20.75 9.07 15.57
C ASP A 128 19.70 8.89 16.65
N THR A 129 20.00 7.96 17.56
CA THR A 129 19.26 7.71 18.78
C THR A 129 19.45 8.88 19.73
N GLY A 130 18.52 9.83 19.71
CA GLY A 130 18.43 10.82 20.78
C GLY A 130 17.79 12.13 20.35
N LEU A 131 16.47 12.13 20.18
CA LEU A 131 15.53 13.20 20.53
C LEU A 131 14.09 12.64 20.54
#